data_AF-G5IEK4-F1
#
_entry.id   AF-G5IEK4-F1
#
_cell.length_a   1.000
_cell.length_b   1.000
_cell.length_c   1.000
_cell.angle_alpha   90.00
_cell.angle_beta   90.00
_cell.angle_gamma   90.00
#
_symmetry.space_group_name_H-M   'P 1'
#
loop_
_entity.id
_entity.type
_entity.pdbx_description
1 polymer ?
#
loop_
_entity_poly.entity_id
_entity_poly.type
_entity_poly.pdbx_seq_one_letter_code
_entity_poly.pdbx_strand_id
1 'polypeptide(L)'
;MEMRKLIQTMELAEALKNNTRHSWTSKGRHESVAEHSWRLCLFAYFIRDEFPEADMDKVLHMCLFHDMGEAFTGDIPSFQKTEADEVREAQVVYEWVDSLPAPYNTELRALYEEMDALETLEARIYKALDKMEVLMQHNQSDLSTWLPLEYELNLKYGVEQAEFHDYLRELRQMVSDDCIAKVKQEDPEKYRELGWEQP
;
A
#
# COMPACT_ATOMS: atom_id res chain seq x y z
N MET A 1 7.53 -5.87 26.75
CA MET A 1 8.13 -6.95 25.93
C MET A 1 9.55 -7.22 26.42
N GLU A 2 9.94 -8.49 26.58
CA GLU A 2 11.31 -8.86 26.93
C GLU A 2 12.29 -8.51 25.80
N MET A 3 13.51 -8.09 26.13
CA MET A 3 14.50 -7.62 25.14
C MET A 3 14.81 -8.66 24.06
N ARG A 4 14.80 -9.95 24.43
CA ARG A 4 15.06 -11.03 23.47
C ARG A 4 13.93 -11.19 22.46
N LYS A 5 12.68 -11.08 22.91
CA LYS A 5 11.51 -11.10 22.01
C LYS A 5 11.51 -9.86 21.12
N LEU A 6 11.87 -8.68 21.64
CA LEU A 6 12.02 -7.47 20.83
C LEU A 6 13.02 -7.67 19.69
N ILE A 7 14.21 -8.21 19.99
CA ILE A 7 15.23 -8.45 18.97
C ILE A 7 14.73 -9.45 17.92
N GLN A 8 14.05 -10.53 18.33
CA GLN A 8 13.45 -11.48 17.38
C GLN A 8 12.37 -10.83 16.49
N THR A 9 11.55 -9.94 17.05
CA THR A 9 10.57 -9.17 16.28
C THR A 9 11.26 -8.25 15.27
N MET A 10 12.39 -7.63 15.64
CA MET A 10 13.18 -6.81 14.71
C MET A 10 13.92 -7.61 13.64
N GLU A 11 14.40 -8.81 13.98
CA GLU A 11 14.98 -9.77 13.02
C GLU A 11 13.94 -10.20 11.98
N LEU A 12 12.69 -10.44 12.39
CA LEU A 12 11.59 -10.72 11.46
C LEU A 12 11.29 -9.50 10.56
N ALA A 13 11.13 -8.32 11.14
CA ALA A 13 10.79 -7.10 10.38
C ALA A 13 11.89 -6.72 9.36
N GLU A 14 13.14 -7.14 9.57
CA GLU A 14 14.22 -6.94 8.61
C GLU A 14 13.94 -7.61 7.26
N ALA A 15 13.18 -8.71 7.24
CA ALA A 15 12.77 -9.37 6.00
C ALA A 15 12.05 -8.43 5.03
N LEU A 16 11.27 -7.46 5.54
CA LEU A 16 10.58 -6.46 4.71
C LEU A 16 11.54 -5.52 3.96
N LYS A 17 12.80 -5.39 4.41
CA LYS A 17 13.82 -4.63 3.67
C LYS A 17 14.32 -5.39 2.44
N ASN A 18 14.22 -6.71 2.47
CA ASN A 18 14.73 -7.61 1.44
C ASN A 18 13.63 -8.09 0.50
N ASN A 19 12.40 -8.20 0.99
CA ASN A 19 11.24 -8.55 0.16
C ASN A 19 10.89 -7.35 -0.71
N THR A 20 10.94 -7.56 -2.02
CA THR A 20 10.70 -6.52 -3.04
C THR A 20 9.30 -6.63 -3.61
N ARG A 21 8.71 -5.48 -3.89
CA ARG A 21 7.39 -5.34 -4.52
C ARG A 21 7.47 -5.35 -6.04
N HIS A 22 6.30 -5.44 -6.69
CA HIS A 22 6.20 -5.21 -8.13
C HIS A 22 6.70 -3.81 -8.54
N SER A 23 6.43 -2.82 -7.69
CA SER A 23 6.78 -1.42 -7.90
C SER A 23 8.28 -1.18 -8.12
N TRP A 24 8.59 -0.24 -9.01
CA TRP A 24 9.95 0.18 -9.32
C TRP A 24 10.18 1.63 -8.91
N THR A 25 11.35 1.90 -8.34
CA THR A 25 11.84 3.26 -8.09
C THR A 25 12.22 3.95 -9.40
N SER A 26 12.25 5.28 -9.40
CA SER A 26 12.68 6.12 -10.55
C SER A 26 14.14 5.91 -10.97
N LYS A 27 14.91 5.10 -10.22
CA LYS A 27 16.30 4.73 -10.54
C LYS A 27 16.44 3.27 -11.00
N GLY A 28 15.33 2.57 -11.26
CA GLY A 28 15.35 1.23 -11.85
C GLY A 28 15.69 0.11 -10.86
N ARG A 29 15.39 0.30 -9.57
CA ARG A 29 15.43 -0.76 -8.56
C ARG A 29 14.01 -1.07 -8.10
N HIS A 30 13.70 -2.33 -7.85
CA HIS A 30 12.47 -2.68 -7.14
C HIS A 30 12.41 -2.03 -5.77
N GLU A 31 11.26 -1.46 -5.45
CA GLU A 31 10.91 -1.00 -4.10
C GLU A 31 10.85 -2.19 -3.14
N SER A 32 11.29 -2.02 -1.89
CA SER A 32 11.05 -3.02 -0.84
C SER A 32 9.77 -2.71 -0.05
N VAL A 33 9.19 -3.74 0.57
CA VAL A 33 7.99 -3.58 1.41
C VAL A 33 8.23 -2.55 2.52
N ALA A 34 9.42 -2.53 3.11
CA ALA A 34 9.79 -1.53 4.11
C ALA A 34 9.86 -0.10 3.54
N GLU A 35 10.28 0.08 2.29
CA GLU A 35 10.32 1.40 1.62
C GLU A 35 8.91 1.92 1.35
N HIS A 36 8.00 1.05 0.89
CA HIS A 36 6.57 1.34 0.75
C HIS A 36 5.97 1.79 2.09
N SER A 37 6.05 0.95 3.13
CA SER A 37 5.44 1.24 4.43
C SER A 37 5.99 2.52 5.06
N TRP A 38 7.29 2.82 4.86
CA TRP A 38 7.87 4.09 5.30
C TRP A 38 7.25 5.29 4.56
N ARG A 39 7.15 5.24 3.23
CA ARG A 39 6.61 6.35 2.45
C ARG A 39 5.11 6.50 2.66
N LEU A 40 4.40 5.40 2.89
CA LEU A 40 2.99 5.38 3.28
C LEU A 40 2.76 6.07 4.63
N CYS A 41 3.60 5.81 5.64
CA CYS A 41 3.54 6.54 6.91
C CYS A 41 3.79 8.04 6.73
N LEU A 42 4.77 8.41 5.88
CA LEU A 42 5.05 9.81 5.56
C LEU A 42 3.84 10.47 4.88
N PHE A 43 3.18 9.75 3.98
CA PHE A 43 1.97 10.21 3.30
C PHE A 43 0.83 10.43 4.30
N ALA A 44 0.53 9.45 5.17
CA ALA A 44 -0.47 9.57 6.23
C ALA A 44 -0.21 10.77 7.16
N TYR A 45 1.06 11.03 7.50
CA TYR A 45 1.44 12.18 8.32
C TYR A 45 1.05 13.51 7.69
N PHE A 46 1.27 13.69 6.38
CA PHE A 46 1.04 14.98 5.71
C PHE A 46 -0.43 15.28 5.43
N ILE A 47 -1.29 14.27 5.31
CA ILE A 47 -2.71 14.48 5.03
C ILE A 47 -3.59 14.57 6.27
N ARG A 48 -3.03 14.39 7.47
CA ARG A 48 -3.79 14.29 8.72
C ARG A 48 -4.75 15.47 8.96
N ASP A 49 -4.41 16.66 8.45
CA ASP A 49 -5.20 17.87 8.64
C ASP A 49 -6.51 17.82 7.83
N GLU A 50 -6.59 16.94 6.82
CA GLU A 50 -7.80 16.66 6.03
C GLU A 50 -8.77 15.71 6.75
N PHE A 51 -8.35 15.08 7.85
CA PHE A 51 -9.15 14.13 8.64
C PHE A 51 -9.13 14.48 10.14
N PRO A 52 -9.60 15.66 10.56
CA PRO A 52 -9.55 16.09 11.95
C PRO A 52 -10.36 15.20 12.92
N GLU A 53 -11.28 14.40 12.41
CA GLU A 53 -12.10 13.45 13.17
C GLU A 53 -11.47 12.05 13.34
N ALA A 54 -10.43 11.72 12.57
CA ALA A 54 -9.80 10.41 12.59
C ALA A 54 -8.65 10.33 13.60
N ASP A 55 -8.46 9.16 14.20
CA ASP A 55 -7.25 8.85 14.96
C ASP A 55 -6.08 8.57 14.00
N MET A 56 -5.33 9.63 13.66
CA MET A 56 -4.22 9.52 12.71
C MET A 56 -2.99 8.80 13.29
N ASP A 57 -2.86 8.68 14.61
CA ASP A 57 -1.84 7.81 15.22
C ASP A 57 -2.19 6.33 14.97
N LYS A 58 -3.49 5.97 15.03
CA LYS A 58 -3.95 4.64 14.62
C LYS A 58 -3.74 4.39 13.12
N VAL A 59 -4.03 5.35 12.25
CA VAL A 59 -3.75 5.23 10.80
C VAL A 59 -2.26 5.00 10.56
N LEU A 60 -1.37 5.72 11.26
CA LEU A 60 0.08 5.49 11.17
C LEU A 60 0.47 4.08 11.63
N HIS A 61 -0.16 3.53 12.68
CA HIS A 61 0.04 2.13 13.06
C HIS A 61 -0.46 1.16 12.00
N MET A 62 -1.62 1.40 11.38
CA MET A 62 -2.12 0.57 10.27
C MET A 62 -1.11 0.57 9.11
N CYS A 63 -0.64 1.75 8.68
CA CYS A 63 0.39 1.88 7.65
C CYS A 63 1.69 1.14 8.00
N LEU A 64 2.12 1.21 9.28
CA LEU A 64 3.34 0.56 9.73
C LEU A 64 3.23 -0.98 9.72
N PHE A 65 2.07 -1.53 10.06
CA PHE A 65 1.90 -2.96 10.28
C PHE A 65 1.23 -3.71 9.13
N HIS A 66 0.51 -3.05 8.21
CA HIS A 66 -0.36 -3.72 7.23
C HIS A 66 0.32 -4.86 6.45
N ASP A 67 1.57 -4.67 6.02
CA ASP A 67 2.32 -5.66 5.23
C ASP A 67 3.29 -6.53 6.07
N MET A 68 3.17 -6.58 7.40
CA MET A 68 4.03 -7.48 8.20
C MET A 68 3.82 -8.97 7.88
N GLY A 69 2.68 -9.35 7.29
CA GLY A 69 2.47 -10.70 6.76
C GLY A 69 3.48 -11.08 5.68
N GLU A 70 3.91 -10.10 4.88
CA GLU A 70 4.86 -10.29 3.78
C GLU A 70 6.28 -10.60 4.28
N ALA A 71 6.57 -10.40 5.56
CA ALA A 71 7.83 -10.88 6.17
C ALA A 71 7.92 -12.41 6.13
N PHE A 72 6.78 -13.11 6.05
CA PHE A 72 6.69 -14.57 6.02
C PHE A 72 6.45 -15.13 4.62
N THR A 73 5.63 -14.45 3.81
CA THR A 73 5.16 -14.93 2.50
C THR A 73 5.93 -14.32 1.32
N GLY A 74 6.59 -13.18 1.51
CA GLY A 74 7.01 -12.30 0.43
C GLY A 74 5.85 -11.45 -0.11
N ASP A 75 6.16 -10.43 -0.91
CA ASP A 75 5.15 -9.62 -1.62
C ASP A 75 4.65 -10.40 -2.85
N ILE A 76 3.33 -10.59 -2.93
CA ILE A 76 2.65 -11.14 -4.10
C ILE A 76 1.81 -10.01 -4.71
N PRO A 77 2.06 -9.61 -5.97
CA PRO A 77 1.35 -8.50 -6.58
C PRO A 77 -0.16 -8.72 -6.56
N SER A 78 -0.94 -7.67 -6.31
CA SER A 78 -2.40 -7.80 -6.10
C SER A 78 -3.14 -8.42 -7.29
N PHE A 79 -2.63 -8.26 -8.52
CA PHE A 79 -3.21 -8.85 -9.74
C PHE A 79 -2.79 -10.32 -9.97
N GLN A 80 -1.92 -10.88 -9.14
CA GLN A 80 -1.50 -12.29 -9.14
C GLN A 80 -1.93 -13.03 -7.87
N LYS A 81 -2.24 -12.31 -6.79
CA LYS A 81 -2.60 -12.86 -5.48
C LYS A 81 -3.90 -13.68 -5.56
N THR A 82 -3.86 -14.89 -5.04
CA THR A 82 -5.04 -15.78 -4.96
C THR A 82 -5.66 -15.75 -3.57
N GLU A 83 -6.92 -16.19 -3.45
CA GLU A 83 -7.58 -16.35 -2.14
C GLU A 83 -6.77 -17.26 -1.20
N ALA A 84 -6.11 -18.29 -1.73
CA ALA A 84 -5.27 -19.18 -0.93
C ALA A 84 -4.03 -18.46 -0.38
N ASP A 85 -3.45 -17.53 -1.16
CA ASP A 85 -2.32 -16.71 -0.72
C ASP A 85 -2.77 -15.73 0.39
N GLU A 86 -3.92 -15.08 0.22
CA GLU A 86 -4.50 -14.18 1.22
C GLU A 86 -4.78 -14.91 2.54
N VAL A 87 -5.43 -16.07 2.49
CA VAL A 87 -5.69 -16.91 3.66
C VAL A 87 -4.38 -17.33 4.33
N ARG A 88 -3.37 -17.71 3.54
CA ARG A 88 -2.07 -18.12 4.09
C ARG A 88 -1.36 -16.98 4.79
N GLU A 89 -1.34 -15.79 4.19
CA GLU A 89 -0.72 -14.59 4.75
C GLU A 89 -1.43 -14.13 6.02
N ALA A 90 -2.77 -14.09 6.01
CA ALA A 90 -3.55 -13.82 7.20
C ALA A 90 -3.23 -14.82 8.31
N GLN A 91 -3.20 -16.13 8.00
CA GLN A 91 -2.90 -17.15 9.01
C GLN A 91 -1.54 -16.92 9.68
N VAL A 92 -0.47 -16.70 8.91
CA VAL A 92 0.88 -16.53 9.50
C VAL A 92 1.00 -15.26 10.30
N VAL A 93 0.35 -14.17 9.87
CA VAL A 93 0.43 -12.90 10.60
C VAL A 93 -0.34 -13.00 11.92
N TYR A 94 -1.52 -13.62 11.94
CA TYR A 94 -2.27 -13.85 13.17
C TYR A 94 -1.53 -14.81 14.13
N GLU A 95 -0.92 -15.89 13.63
CA GLU A 95 -0.07 -16.79 14.43
C GLU A 95 1.12 -16.04 15.07
N TRP A 96 1.76 -15.15 14.31
CA TRP A 96 2.84 -14.31 14.83
C TRP A 96 2.36 -13.31 15.88
N VAL A 97 1.25 -12.61 15.61
CA VAL A 97 0.63 -11.65 16.54
C VAL A 97 0.27 -12.34 17.86
N ASP A 98 -0.34 -13.53 17.81
CA ASP A 98 -0.69 -14.30 19.01
C ASP A 98 0.54 -14.76 19.80
N SER A 99 1.70 -14.87 19.16
CA SER A 99 2.97 -15.20 19.81
C SER A 99 3.60 -14.03 20.58
N LEU A 100 3.09 -12.80 20.41
CA LEU A 100 3.60 -11.61 21.07
C LEU A 100 3.11 -11.54 22.53
N PRO A 101 3.90 -10.97 23.46
CA PRO A 101 3.43 -10.73 24.81
C PRO A 101 2.41 -9.58 24.84
N ALA A 102 1.50 -9.60 25.82
CA ALA A 102 0.64 -8.46 26.12
C ALA A 102 1.48 -7.19 26.44
N PRO A 103 1.00 -5.99 26.04
CA PRO A 103 -0.29 -5.74 25.38
C PRO A 103 -0.27 -5.89 23.85
N TYR A 104 0.91 -6.09 23.24
CA TYR A 104 1.11 -6.01 21.80
C TYR A 104 0.28 -7.02 20.99
N ASN A 105 0.08 -8.24 21.50
CA ASN A 105 -0.77 -9.22 20.81
C ASN A 105 -2.23 -8.76 20.72
N THR A 106 -2.78 -8.22 21.81
CA THR A 106 -4.16 -7.72 21.84
C THR A 106 -4.32 -6.48 20.98
N GLU A 107 -3.38 -5.54 21.07
CA GLU A 107 -3.41 -4.30 20.28
C GLU A 107 -3.31 -4.59 18.78
N LEU A 108 -2.34 -5.42 18.36
CA LEU A 108 -2.16 -5.74 16.94
C LEU A 108 -3.29 -6.61 16.40
N ARG A 109 -3.80 -7.57 17.19
CA ARG A 109 -4.96 -8.37 16.77
C ARG A 109 -6.17 -7.49 16.47
N ALA A 110 -6.49 -6.55 17.36
CA ALA A 110 -7.57 -5.60 17.13
C ALA A 110 -7.30 -4.70 15.90
N LEU A 111 -6.04 -4.29 15.71
CA LEU A 111 -5.64 -3.49 14.54
C LEU A 111 -5.86 -4.25 13.22
N TYR A 112 -5.45 -5.52 13.14
CA TYR A 112 -5.67 -6.35 11.95
C TYR A 112 -7.15 -6.63 11.70
N GLU A 113 -7.91 -6.96 12.75
CA GLU A 113 -9.36 -7.19 12.63
C GLU A 113 -10.09 -5.93 12.13
N GLU A 114 -9.66 -4.73 12.56
CA GLU A 114 -10.18 -3.45 12.07
C GLU A 114 -9.78 -3.18 10.61
N MET A 115 -8.54 -3.48 10.23
CA MET A 115 -8.05 -3.37 8.85
C MET A 115 -8.77 -4.33 7.90
N ASP A 116 -9.00 -5.58 8.31
CA ASP A 116 -9.68 -6.61 7.51
C ASP A 116 -11.16 -6.24 7.28
N ALA A 117 -11.82 -5.65 8.29
CA ALA A 117 -13.22 -5.26 8.20
C ALA A 117 -13.44 -4.03 7.28
N LEU A 118 -12.48 -3.11 7.21
CA LEU A 118 -12.58 -1.85 6.45
C LEU A 118 -13.83 -1.00 6.79
N GLU A 119 -14.36 -1.12 8.01
CA GLU A 119 -15.58 -0.44 8.44
C GLU A 119 -15.32 0.93 9.07
N THR A 120 -14.18 1.10 9.75
CA THR A 120 -13.84 2.35 10.47
C THR A 120 -13.29 3.40 9.51
N LEU A 121 -13.33 4.67 9.95
CA LEU A 121 -12.77 5.77 9.17
C LEU A 121 -11.26 5.57 8.98
N GLU A 122 -10.54 5.20 10.02
CA GLU A 122 -9.10 4.93 10.00
C GLU A 122 -8.75 3.78 9.05
N ALA A 123 -9.52 2.69 9.09
CA ALA A 123 -9.34 1.54 8.19
C ALA A 123 -9.52 1.95 6.72
N ARG A 124 -10.51 2.79 6.44
CA ARG A 124 -10.77 3.27 5.08
C ARG A 124 -9.72 4.27 4.60
N ILE A 125 -9.22 5.13 5.51
CA ILE A 125 -8.12 6.05 5.22
C ILE A 125 -6.87 5.27 4.85
N TYR A 126 -6.33 4.41 5.72
CA TYR A 126 -5.06 3.72 5.40
C TYR A 126 -5.16 2.95 4.09
N LYS A 127 -6.31 2.31 3.82
CA LYS A 127 -6.48 1.51 2.62
C LYS A 127 -6.49 2.38 1.35
N ALA A 128 -7.10 3.56 1.41
CA ALA A 128 -7.02 4.52 0.30
C ALA A 128 -5.58 4.99 0.06
N LEU A 129 -4.83 5.26 1.14
CA LEU A 129 -3.45 5.72 1.03
C LEU A 129 -2.52 4.63 0.50
N ASP A 130 -2.65 3.40 0.97
CA ASP A 130 -1.90 2.23 0.49
C ASP A 130 -2.04 2.09 -1.03
N LYS A 131 -3.26 2.20 -1.55
CA LYS A 131 -3.52 2.15 -2.99
C LYS A 131 -2.92 3.35 -3.75
N MET A 132 -3.04 4.57 -3.20
CA MET A 132 -2.52 5.78 -3.85
C MET A 132 -0.99 5.82 -3.87
N GLU A 133 -0.34 5.35 -2.81
CA GLU A 133 1.11 5.25 -2.71
C GLU A 133 1.68 4.45 -3.89
N VAL A 134 1.10 3.27 -4.16
CA VAL A 134 1.49 2.38 -5.26
C VAL A 134 1.39 3.09 -6.61
N LEU A 135 0.31 3.84 -6.83
CA LEU A 135 0.09 4.59 -8.07
C LEU A 135 1.09 5.73 -8.24
N MET A 136 1.39 6.47 -7.16
CA MET A 136 2.43 7.50 -7.18
C MET A 136 3.80 6.88 -7.45
N GLN A 137 4.10 5.68 -6.93
CA GLN A 137 5.36 4.97 -7.24
C GLN A 137 5.42 4.57 -8.71
N HIS A 138 4.34 4.01 -9.27
CA HIS A 138 4.27 3.65 -10.69
C HIS A 138 4.46 4.86 -11.60
N ASN A 139 3.82 6.00 -11.30
CA ASN A 139 4.00 7.22 -12.07
C ASN A 139 5.45 7.73 -12.05
N GLN A 140 6.22 7.42 -11.01
CA GLN A 140 7.63 7.78 -10.92
C GLN A 140 8.57 6.78 -11.60
N SER A 141 8.11 5.55 -11.84
CA SER A 141 8.91 4.51 -12.49
C SER A 141 9.03 4.77 -14.00
N ASP A 142 9.98 4.10 -14.64
CA ASP A 142 10.11 4.13 -16.09
C ASP A 142 8.96 3.32 -16.74
N LEU A 143 8.39 3.78 -17.86
CA LEU A 143 7.30 3.05 -18.53
C LEU A 143 7.71 1.65 -18.99
N SER A 144 8.99 1.39 -19.22
CA SER A 144 9.49 0.05 -19.55
C SER A 144 9.30 -0.97 -18.43
N THR A 145 9.05 -0.52 -17.20
CA THR A 145 8.74 -1.42 -16.07
C THR A 145 7.25 -1.77 -15.99
N TRP A 146 6.39 -1.09 -16.76
CA TRP A 146 4.95 -1.27 -16.70
C TRP A 146 4.52 -2.49 -17.53
N LEU A 147 3.67 -3.32 -16.94
CA LEU A 147 3.00 -4.40 -17.65
C LEU A 147 1.88 -3.85 -18.55
N PRO A 148 1.52 -4.55 -19.64
CA PRO A 148 0.44 -4.11 -20.53
C PRO A 148 -0.90 -3.86 -19.82
N LEU A 149 -1.21 -4.61 -18.76
CA LEU A 149 -2.45 -4.43 -17.99
C LEU A 149 -2.46 -3.14 -17.15
N GLU A 150 -1.28 -2.61 -16.80
CA GLU A 150 -1.13 -1.54 -15.82
C GLU A 150 -1.56 -0.18 -16.36
N TYR A 151 -1.49 0.01 -17.68
CA TYR A 151 -2.02 1.21 -18.33
C TYR A 151 -3.49 1.44 -17.99
N GLU A 152 -4.30 0.39 -17.95
CA GLU A 152 -5.70 0.50 -17.52
C GLU A 152 -5.87 0.33 -16.01
N LEU A 153 -5.14 -0.61 -15.40
CA LEU A 153 -5.28 -0.89 -13.97
C LEU A 153 -4.95 0.35 -13.13
N ASN A 154 -3.91 1.11 -13.49
CA ASN A 154 -3.49 2.31 -12.77
C ASN A 154 -4.56 3.42 -12.78
N LEU A 155 -5.52 3.39 -13.72
CA LEU A 155 -6.65 4.33 -13.75
C LEU A 155 -7.86 3.87 -12.93
N LYS A 156 -7.94 2.57 -12.59
CA LYS A 156 -9.08 1.98 -11.86
C LYS A 156 -8.73 1.66 -10.41
N TYR A 157 -7.47 1.29 -10.14
CA TYR A 157 -7.00 0.89 -8.83
C TYR A 157 -7.16 2.03 -7.82
N GLY A 158 -7.67 1.75 -6.63
CA GLY A 158 -7.85 2.74 -5.56
C GLY A 158 -9.00 3.73 -5.76
N VAL A 159 -9.78 3.66 -6.84
CA VAL A 159 -10.92 4.58 -7.07
C VAL A 159 -11.97 4.41 -5.99
N GLU A 160 -12.50 3.20 -5.81
CA GLU A 160 -13.50 2.88 -4.79
C GLU A 160 -13.03 3.26 -3.37
N GLN A 161 -11.76 3.01 -3.06
CA GLN A 161 -11.19 3.32 -1.75
C GLN A 161 -11.10 4.83 -1.50
N ALA A 162 -10.97 5.65 -2.56
CA ALA A 162 -10.96 7.11 -2.44
C ALA A 162 -12.37 7.73 -2.41
N GLU A 163 -13.41 7.00 -2.83
CA GLU A 163 -14.75 7.56 -3.07
C GLU A 163 -15.43 8.15 -1.84
N PHE A 164 -14.99 7.84 -0.63
CA PHE A 164 -15.71 8.26 0.57
C PHE A 164 -15.40 9.68 1.04
N HIS A 165 -14.35 10.31 0.52
CA HIS A 165 -13.88 11.62 0.98
C HIS A 165 -13.49 12.52 -0.21
N ASP A 166 -13.92 13.78 -0.18
CA ASP A 166 -13.67 14.75 -1.26
C ASP A 166 -12.18 14.89 -1.59
N TYR A 167 -11.35 15.10 -0.56
CA TYR A 167 -9.89 15.24 -0.74
C TYR A 167 -9.26 13.99 -1.39
N LEU A 168 -9.69 12.78 -1.00
CA LEU A 168 -9.13 11.56 -1.58
C LEU A 168 -9.60 11.37 -3.03
N ARG A 169 -10.85 11.71 -3.36
CA ARG A 169 -11.33 11.70 -4.75
C ARG A 169 -10.51 12.65 -5.63
N GLU A 170 -10.27 13.87 -5.16
CA GLU A 170 -9.47 14.87 -5.89
C GLU A 170 -8.02 14.42 -6.04
N LEU A 171 -7.39 13.95 -4.95
CA LEU A 171 -6.03 13.43 -4.99
C LEU A 171 -5.90 12.22 -5.93
N ARG A 172 -6.85 11.30 -5.87
CA ARG A 172 -6.88 10.13 -6.75
C ARG A 172 -7.01 10.56 -8.22
N GLN A 173 -7.83 11.57 -8.52
CA GLN A 173 -7.94 12.11 -9.87
C GLN A 173 -6.62 12.73 -10.34
N MET A 174 -5.94 13.51 -9.50
CA MET A 174 -4.63 14.08 -9.82
C MET A 174 -3.59 12.99 -10.15
N VAL A 175 -3.57 11.89 -9.38
CA VAL A 175 -2.68 10.75 -9.64
C VAL A 175 -3.02 10.05 -10.97
N SER A 176 -4.30 9.97 -11.36
CA SER A 176 -4.70 9.49 -12.69
C SER A 176 -4.23 10.44 -13.80
N ASP A 177 -4.38 11.74 -13.60
CA ASP A 177 -3.99 12.74 -14.59
C ASP A 177 -2.46 12.72 -14.82
N ASP A 178 -1.68 12.53 -13.76
CA ASP A 178 -0.22 12.34 -13.83
C ASP A 178 0.15 11.07 -14.62
N CYS A 179 -0.57 9.97 -14.41
CA CYS A 179 -0.40 8.72 -15.17
C CYS A 179 -0.62 8.96 -16.67
N ILE A 180 -1.74 9.59 -17.02
CA ILE A 180 -2.11 9.91 -18.40
C ILE A 180 -1.08 10.86 -19.03
N ALA A 181 -0.66 11.90 -18.31
CA ALA A 181 0.31 12.88 -18.77
C ALA A 181 1.68 12.25 -19.03
N LYS A 182 2.14 11.35 -18.15
CA LYS A 182 3.38 10.59 -18.33
C LYS A 182 3.34 9.75 -19.61
N VAL A 183 2.30 8.95 -19.80
CA VAL A 183 2.17 8.10 -21.00
C VAL A 183 2.12 8.97 -22.25
N LYS A 184 1.37 10.07 -22.24
CA LYS A 184 1.34 11.02 -23.36
C LYS A 184 2.71 11.60 -23.71
N GLN A 185 3.55 11.87 -22.70
CA GLN A 185 4.87 12.47 -22.88
C GLN A 185 5.92 11.45 -23.33
N GLU A 186 5.94 10.27 -22.70
CA GLU A 186 7.00 9.27 -22.87
C GLU A 186 6.65 8.20 -23.92
N ASP A 187 5.37 7.90 -24.14
CA ASP A 187 4.88 6.98 -25.18
C ASP A 187 3.60 7.52 -25.89
N PRO A 188 3.75 8.53 -26.77
CA PRO A 188 2.62 9.12 -27.48
C PRO A 188 1.88 8.15 -28.41
N GLU A 189 2.52 7.06 -28.84
CA GLU A 189 1.89 6.04 -29.66
C GLU A 189 0.94 5.19 -28.81
N LYS A 190 1.40 4.74 -27.65
CA LYS A 190 0.56 4.00 -26.70
C LYS A 190 -0.60 4.86 -26.19
N TYR A 191 -0.36 6.13 -25.89
CA TYR A 191 -1.41 7.08 -25.52
C TYR A 191 -2.55 7.14 -26.55
N ARG A 192 -2.21 7.17 -27.86
CA ARG A 192 -3.18 7.14 -28.96
C ARG A 192 -3.91 5.80 -29.06
N GLU A 193 -3.17 4.70 -28.93
CA GLU A 193 -3.74 3.33 -28.96
C GLU A 193 -4.81 3.15 -27.88
N LEU A 194 -4.57 3.68 -26.68
CA LEU A 194 -5.49 3.62 -25.54
C LEU A 194 -6.70 4.58 -25.67
N GLY A 195 -6.71 5.46 -26.68
CA GLY A 195 -7.84 6.36 -26.94
C GLY A 195 -7.99 7.52 -25.94
N TRP A 196 -6.96 7.83 -25.16
CA TRP A 196 -6.97 8.89 -24.13
C TRP A 196 -6.94 10.33 -24.71
N GLU A 197 -7.06 10.48 -26.03
CA GLU A 197 -7.16 11.77 -26.73
C GLU A 197 -8.56 12.40 -26.64
N GLN A 198 -9.60 11.62 -26.27
CA GLN A 198 -10.98 12.08 -26.23
C GLN A 198 -11.31 12.69 -24.86
N PRO A 199 -12.04 13.83 -24.80
CA PRO A 199 -12.50 14.43 -23.55
C PRO A 199 -13.56 13.59 -22.84
#